data_AF-A0A915LU01-F1
#
_entry.id   AF-A0A915LU01-F1
#
_cell.length_a   1.000
_cell.length_b   1.000
_cell.length_c   1.000
_cell.angle_alpha   90.00
_cell.angle_beta   90.00
_cell.angle_gamma   90.00
#
_symmetry.space_group_name_H-M   'P 1'
#
loop_
_entity.id
_entity.type
_entity.pdbx_description
1 polymer ?
#
loop_
_entity_poly.entity_id
_entity_poly.type
_entity_poly.pdbx_seq_one_letter_code
_entity_poly.pdbx_strand_id
1 'polypeptide(L)'
;MPPLNVSTPQKFRQNGKMTEEDEMFLTMEVNDLKELEEKAKAAKFKTQVVWRNVGLYVLLQTGATIGLYQLFFTAKWLSVAWVIILWMVSGVGITAGPHRLWSHKSYKAKTPLKIILMFMNCVAFQNDVIEWSRDHRCHHKWTDTDADP
;
A
#
# COMPACT_ATOMS: atom_id res chain seq x y z
N MET A 1 -27.09 -11.39 2.40
CA MET A 1 -26.33 -10.11 2.39
C MET A 1 -27.28 -9.02 1.96
N PRO A 2 -27.39 -7.88 2.67
CA PRO A 2 -28.13 -6.71 2.18
C PRO A 2 -27.36 -6.05 1.01
N PRO A 3 -28.06 -5.44 0.03
CA PRO A 3 -27.40 -4.80 -1.11
C PRO A 3 -26.58 -3.58 -0.67
N LEU A 4 -25.38 -3.47 -1.24
CA LEU A 4 -24.47 -2.34 -1.06
C LEU A 4 -25.14 -1.04 -1.57
N ASN A 5 -25.43 -0.12 -0.65
CA ASN A 5 -25.90 1.22 -0.98
C ASN A 5 -24.70 2.07 -1.43
N VAL A 6 -24.45 2.11 -2.74
CA VAL A 6 -23.40 2.92 -3.34
C VAL A 6 -23.93 4.34 -3.49
N SER A 7 -23.60 5.21 -2.53
CA SER A 7 -23.92 6.63 -2.63
C SER A 7 -23.25 7.22 -3.88
N THR A 8 -24.07 7.73 -4.80
CA THR A 8 -23.66 8.29 -6.09
C THR A 8 -22.70 9.48 -5.88
N PRO A 9 -21.59 9.59 -6.63
CA PRO A 9 -20.74 10.77 -6.53
C PRO A 9 -21.49 12.03 -7.00
N GLN A 10 -21.35 13.13 -6.26
CA GLN A 10 -21.87 14.44 -6.64
C GLN A 10 -21.29 14.86 -8.00
N LYS A 11 -22.18 15.07 -8.98
CA LYS A 11 -21.88 15.47 -10.36
C LYS A 11 -21.11 16.80 -10.38
N PHE A 12 -19.85 16.79 -10.82
CA PHE A 12 -19.18 18.02 -11.22
C PHE A 12 -19.85 18.53 -12.50
N ARG A 13 -20.67 19.56 -12.31
CA ARG A 13 -21.50 20.15 -13.36
C ARG A 13 -20.65 21.12 -14.17
N GLN A 14 -20.10 20.68 -15.30
CA GLN A 14 -19.68 21.57 -16.39
C GLN A 14 -20.50 21.23 -17.64
N ASN A 15 -21.27 22.22 -18.10
CA ASN A 15 -21.86 22.32 -19.44
C ASN A 15 -22.59 21.09 -20.01
N GLY A 16 -23.55 20.58 -19.24
CA GLY A 16 -24.92 20.39 -19.73
C GLY A 16 -25.23 19.39 -20.86
N LYS A 17 -24.28 18.63 -21.41
CA LYS A 17 -24.57 17.44 -22.22
C LYS A 17 -23.53 16.35 -21.94
N MET A 18 -24.02 15.24 -21.42
CA MET A 18 -23.29 13.98 -21.27
C MET A 18 -23.41 13.27 -22.61
N THR A 19 -22.29 12.95 -23.26
CA THR A 19 -22.30 12.19 -24.52
C THR A 19 -22.52 10.71 -24.21
N GLU A 20 -23.14 9.94 -25.13
CA GLU A 20 -23.32 8.49 -24.96
C GLU A 20 -21.98 7.76 -24.78
N GLU A 21 -20.90 8.29 -25.37
CA GLU A 21 -19.53 7.78 -25.17
C GLU A 21 -19.04 7.93 -23.73
N ASP A 22 -19.42 9.02 -23.04
CA ASP A 22 -19.06 9.26 -21.63
C ASP A 22 -19.87 8.36 -20.68
N GLU A 23 -21.13 8.01 -21.00
CA GLU A 23 -21.89 7.00 -20.24
C GLU A 23 -21.36 5.58 -20.45
N MET A 24 -20.93 5.27 -21.68
CA MET A 24 -20.37 3.96 -22.05
C MET A 24 -19.00 3.71 -21.40
N PHE A 25 -18.18 4.74 -21.18
CA PHE A 25 -16.88 4.58 -20.51
C PHE A 25 -17.00 4.41 -18.98
N LEU A 26 -18.08 4.91 -18.38
CA LEU A 26 -18.25 4.97 -16.91
C LEU A 26 -19.16 3.90 -16.32
N THR A 27 -19.86 3.13 -17.15
CA THR A 27 -20.76 2.09 -16.66
C THR A 27 -20.46 0.76 -17.35
N MET A 28 -19.65 -0.08 -16.70
CA MET A 28 -19.71 -1.51 -17.01
C MET A 28 -21.18 -1.93 -16.85
N GLU A 29 -21.74 -2.64 -17.84
CA GLU A 29 -23.13 -3.06 -17.74
C GLU A 29 -23.29 -3.95 -16.50
N VAL A 30 -24.46 -3.88 -15.84
CA VAL A 30 -24.72 -4.65 -14.61
C VAL A 30 -24.51 -6.16 -14.83
N ASN A 31 -24.70 -6.64 -16.06
CA ASN A 31 -24.43 -8.02 -16.44
C ASN A 31 -22.93 -8.32 -16.48
N ASP A 32 -22.10 -7.40 -17.01
CA ASP A 32 -20.64 -7.54 -17.00
C ASP A 32 -20.09 -7.58 -15.58
N LEU A 33 -20.63 -6.75 -14.68
CA LEU A 33 -20.25 -6.76 -13.27
C LEU A 33 -20.57 -8.11 -12.59
N LYS A 34 -21.75 -8.67 -12.88
CA LYS A 34 -22.15 -10.00 -12.35
C LYS A 34 -21.27 -11.11 -12.92
N GLU A 35 -20.97 -11.05 -14.22
CA GLU A 35 -20.09 -12.03 -14.86
C GLU A 35 -18.66 -11.97 -14.28
N LEU A 36 -18.13 -10.77 -14.04
CA LEU A 36 -16.84 -10.59 -13.38
C LEU A 36 -16.85 -11.06 -11.93
N GLU A 37 -17.93 -10.83 -11.19
CA GLU A 37 -18.06 -11.30 -9.80
C GLU A 37 -18.08 -12.83 -9.74
N GLU A 38 -18.81 -13.49 -10.64
CA GLU A 38 -18.83 -14.96 -10.76
C GLU A 38 -17.46 -15.51 -11.19
N LYS A 39 -16.80 -14.88 -12.16
CA LYS A 39 -15.43 -15.26 -12.57
C LYS A 39 -14.43 -15.10 -11.43
N ALA A 40 -14.55 -14.02 -10.64
CA ALA A 40 -13.69 -13.78 -9.49
C ALA A 40 -13.89 -14.83 -8.39
N LYS A 41 -15.14 -15.22 -8.10
CA LYS A 41 -15.45 -16.30 -7.14
C LYS A 41 -14.96 -17.67 -7.59
N ALA A 42 -14.99 -17.92 -8.91
CA ALA A 42 -14.54 -19.19 -9.49
C ALA A 42 -13.01 -19.29 -9.64
N ALA A 43 -12.31 -18.16 -9.61
CA ALA A 43 -10.86 -18.13 -9.72
C ALA A 43 -10.21 -18.77 -8.49
N LYS A 44 -9.48 -19.88 -8.70
CA LYS A 44 -8.66 -20.47 -7.63
C LYS A 44 -7.32 -19.75 -7.59
N PHE A 45 -7.00 -19.13 -6.47
CA PHE A 45 -5.69 -18.55 -6.25
C PHE A 45 -4.58 -19.60 -6.40
N LYS A 46 -3.63 -19.35 -7.31
CA LYS A 46 -2.45 -20.20 -7.51
C LYS A 46 -1.21 -19.41 -7.15
N THR A 47 -0.61 -19.76 -6.03
CA THR A 47 0.65 -19.15 -5.57
C THR A 47 1.78 -19.51 -6.52
N GLN A 48 2.49 -18.49 -7.01
CA GLN A 48 3.74 -18.67 -7.75
C GLN A 48 4.89 -18.09 -6.93
N VAL A 49 5.89 -18.93 -6.67
CA VAL A 49 7.05 -18.51 -5.86
C VAL A 49 8.00 -17.68 -6.71
N VAL A 50 8.20 -16.43 -6.32
CA VAL A 50 9.18 -15.53 -6.94
C VAL A 50 10.54 -15.74 -6.26
N TRP A 51 11.31 -16.71 -6.74
CA TRP A 51 12.60 -17.12 -6.14
C TRP A 51 13.63 -15.99 -5.98
N ARG A 52 13.60 -14.98 -6.85
CA ARG A 52 14.43 -13.78 -6.70
C ARG A 52 14.17 -13.09 -5.36
N ASN A 53 12.91 -12.90 -5.00
CA ASN A 53 12.54 -12.24 -3.74
C ASN A 53 12.94 -13.11 -2.55
N VAL A 54 12.75 -14.43 -2.65
CA VAL A 54 13.18 -15.39 -1.62
C VAL A 54 14.68 -15.26 -1.34
N GLY A 55 15.51 -15.27 -2.39
CA GLY A 55 16.96 -15.11 -2.25
C GLY A 55 17.36 -13.77 -1.61
N LEU A 56 16.72 -12.67 -2.01
CA LEU A 56 16.96 -11.34 -1.44
C LEU A 56 16.57 -11.28 0.05
N TYR A 57 15.45 -11.89 0.46
CA TYR A 57 15.05 -11.94 1.86
C TYR A 57 15.99 -12.80 2.70
N VAL A 58 16.47 -13.94 2.17
CA VAL A 58 17.48 -14.76 2.87
C VAL A 58 18.77 -13.97 3.08
N LEU A 59 19.23 -13.24 2.07
CA LEU A 59 20.41 -12.38 2.17
C LEU A 59 20.21 -11.28 3.22
N LEU A 60 19.06 -10.60 3.18
CA LEU A 60 18.71 -9.55 4.14
C LEU A 60 18.70 -10.07 5.58
N GLN A 61 18.08 -11.22 5.83
CA GLN A 61 18.00 -11.82 7.18
C GLN A 61 19.35 -12.32 7.68
N THR A 62 20.18 -12.86 6.78
CA THR A 62 21.56 -13.24 7.11
C THR A 62 22.37 -12.01 7.53
N GLY A 63 22.27 -10.91 6.76
CA GLY A 63 22.89 -9.64 7.10
C GLY A 63 22.39 -9.06 8.43
N ALA A 64 21.09 -9.16 8.71
CA ALA A 64 20.50 -8.72 9.97
C ALA A 64 21.04 -9.52 11.17
N THR A 65 21.23 -10.83 11.02
CA THR A 65 21.79 -11.69 12.08
C THR A 65 23.25 -11.36 12.36
N ILE A 66 24.05 -11.12 11.31
CA ILE A 66 25.43 -10.63 11.45
C ILE A 66 25.42 -9.24 12.12
N GLY A 67 24.54 -8.35 11.70
CA GLY A 67 24.38 -7.02 12.30
C GLY A 67 24.01 -7.08 13.79
N LEU A 68 23.14 -8.01 14.18
CA LEU A 68 22.76 -8.23 15.58
C LEU A 68 23.96 -8.68 16.42
N TYR A 69 24.76 -9.63 15.92
CA TYR A 69 26.01 -10.02 16.58
C TYR A 69 26.94 -8.81 16.77
N GLN A 70 27.15 -8.03 15.71
CA GLN A 70 27.99 -6.83 15.79
C GLN A 70 27.46 -5.82 16.81
N LEU A 71 26.13 -5.63 16.89
CA LEU A 71 25.50 -4.70 17.81
C LEU A 71 25.85 -4.98 19.27
N PHE A 72 25.90 -6.26 19.68
CA PHE A 72 26.16 -6.65 21.05
C PHE A 72 27.65 -6.71 21.41
N PHE A 73 28.49 -7.16 20.47
CA PHE A 73 29.87 -7.54 20.81
C PHE A 73 30.94 -6.57 20.27
N THR A 74 30.61 -5.69 19.33
CA THR A 74 31.65 -4.93 18.60
C THR A 74 31.28 -3.48 18.28
N ALA A 75 29.99 -3.16 18.14
CA ALA A 75 29.54 -1.86 17.67
C ALA A 75 29.89 -0.72 18.64
N LYS A 76 30.25 0.43 18.07
CA LYS A 76 30.40 1.67 18.84
C LYS A 76 29.01 2.19 19.24
N TRP A 77 28.91 2.81 20.41
CA TRP A 77 27.66 3.42 20.90
C TRP A 77 27.00 4.38 19.91
N LEU A 78 27.79 5.15 19.15
CA LEU A 78 27.26 6.02 18.09
C LEU A 78 26.57 5.25 16.97
N SER A 79 27.09 4.08 16.58
CA SER A 79 26.45 3.22 15.58
C SER A 79 25.14 2.64 16.10
N VAL A 80 25.11 2.22 17.38
CA VAL A 80 23.89 1.74 18.03
C VAL A 80 22.82 2.83 18.04
N ALA A 81 23.19 4.05 18.48
CA ALA A 81 22.29 5.19 18.49
C ALA A 81 21.77 5.52 17.08
N TRP A 82 22.64 5.45 16.06
CA TRP A 82 22.25 5.69 14.67
C TRP A 82 21.23 4.68 14.15
N VAL A 83 21.41 3.39 14.44
CA VAL A 83 20.45 2.33 14.08
C VAL A 83 19.09 2.58 14.74
N ILE A 84 19.06 2.94 16.03
CA ILE A 84 17.81 3.27 16.74
C ILE A 84 17.11 4.46 16.08
N ILE A 85 17.86 5.52 15.73
CA ILE A 85 17.31 6.69 15.04
C ILE A 85 16.69 6.28 13.70
N LEU A 86 17.41 5.51 12.88
CA LEU A 86 16.90 5.05 11.58
C LEU A 86 15.66 4.16 11.72
N TRP A 87 15.61 3.30 12.75
CA TRP A 87 14.44 2.48 13.04
C TRP A 87 13.20 3.32 13.41
N MET A 88 13.39 4.36 14.23
CA MET A 88 12.30 5.28 14.56
C MET A 88 11.86 6.10 13.35
N VAL A 89 12.82 6.58 12.55
CA VAL A 89 12.57 7.34 11.32
C VAL A 89 11.78 6.51 10.31
N SER A 90 12.15 5.25 10.08
CA SER A 90 11.42 4.37 9.17
C SER A 90 10.01 4.05 9.66
N GLY A 91 9.85 3.78 10.96
CA GLY A 91 8.55 3.55 11.59
C GLY A 91 7.60 4.75 11.44
N VAL A 92 8.09 5.96 11.69
CA VAL A 92 7.32 7.20 11.48
C VAL A 92 7.05 7.42 9.99
N GLY A 93 8.02 7.16 9.11
CA GLY A 93 7.88 7.28 7.66
C GLY A 93 6.70 6.48 7.13
N ILE A 94 6.56 5.22 7.53
CA ILE A 94 5.45 4.34 7.12
C ILE A 94 4.13 4.76 7.77
N THR A 95 4.13 4.92 9.09
CA THR A 95 2.89 5.11 9.85
C THR A 95 2.26 6.47 9.64
N ALA A 96 3.05 7.55 9.71
CA ALA A 96 2.56 8.89 9.46
C ALA A 96 2.39 9.15 7.96
N GLY A 97 3.24 8.57 7.12
CA GLY A 97 3.20 8.71 5.67
C GLY A 97 2.18 7.77 4.99
N PRO A 98 2.62 6.70 4.30
CA PRO A 98 1.74 5.84 3.49
C PRO A 98 0.48 5.38 4.20
N HIS A 99 0.58 5.01 5.48
CA HIS A 99 -0.57 4.53 6.23
C HIS A 99 -1.61 5.63 6.48
N ARG A 100 -1.27 6.65 7.28
CA ARG A 100 -2.27 7.66 7.72
C ARG A 100 -2.52 8.77 6.71
N LEU A 101 -1.47 9.26 6.05
CA LEU A 101 -1.60 10.41 5.14
C LEU A 101 -2.12 10.01 3.77
N TRP A 102 -1.49 9.02 3.12
CA TRP A 102 -1.79 8.70 1.73
C TRP A 102 -2.86 7.62 1.58
N SER A 103 -2.88 6.57 2.41
CA SER A 103 -3.89 5.51 2.33
C SER A 103 -5.22 5.95 2.95
N HIS A 104 -5.20 6.36 4.22
CA HIS A 104 -6.40 6.68 5.00
C HIS A 104 -6.83 8.15 4.95
N LYS A 105 -5.98 9.06 4.46
CA LYS A 105 -6.24 10.50 4.42
C LYS A 105 -6.71 11.07 5.77
N SER A 106 -6.18 10.55 6.88
CA SER A 106 -6.60 10.90 8.24
C SER A 106 -6.26 12.35 8.62
N TYR A 107 -5.35 13.00 7.88
CA TYR A 107 -4.97 14.39 8.07
C TYR A 107 -4.48 15.03 6.77
N LYS A 108 -4.39 16.37 6.74
CA LYS A 108 -3.84 17.14 5.62
C LYS A 108 -2.47 17.70 5.99
N ALA A 109 -1.42 17.30 5.26
CA ALA A 109 -0.08 17.84 5.40
C ALA A 109 0.20 18.94 4.37
N LYS A 110 1.00 19.96 4.75
CA LYS A 110 1.60 20.89 3.78
C LYS A 110 2.77 20.23 3.03
N THR A 111 3.14 20.77 1.88
CA THR A 111 4.20 20.21 1.01
C THR A 111 5.52 19.89 1.72
N PRO A 112 6.06 20.73 2.64
CA PRO A 112 7.30 20.41 3.33
C PRO A 112 7.23 19.11 4.13
N LEU A 113 6.13 18.90 4.88
CA LEU A 113 5.94 17.68 5.66
C LEU A 113 5.75 16.46 4.75
N LYS A 114 5.04 16.61 3.63
CA LYS A 114 4.89 15.52 2.64
C LYS A 114 6.26 15.06 2.14
N ILE A 115 7.14 15.99 1.80
CA ILE A 115 8.50 15.70 1.31
C ILE A 115 9.31 14.97 2.40
N ILE A 116 9.27 15.48 3.64
CA ILE A 116 9.97 14.84 4.78
C ILE A 116 9.49 13.39 4.96
N LEU A 117 8.17 13.17 4.99
CA LEU A 117 7.61 11.83 5.15
C LEU A 117 7.94 10.90 3.98
N MET A 118 8.05 11.41 2.75
CA MET A 118 8.53 10.61 1.61
C MET A 118 9.98 10.17 1.80
N PHE A 119 10.88 11.05 2.23
CA PHE A 119 12.27 10.67 2.53
C PHE A 119 12.36 9.66 3.67
N MET A 120 11.59 9.85 4.74
CA MET A 120 11.53 8.90 5.85
C MET A 120 10.99 7.53 5.39
N ASN A 121 10.02 7.51 4.47
CA ASN A 121 9.51 6.28 3.87
C ASN A 121 10.58 5.52 3.07
N CYS A 122 11.45 6.24 2.34
CA CYS A 122 12.55 5.60 1.60
C CYS A 122 13.50 4.81 2.52
N VAL A 123 13.68 5.26 3.77
CA VAL A 123 14.49 4.54 4.77
C VAL A 123 13.85 3.20 5.16
N ALA A 124 12.51 3.09 5.10
CA ALA A 124 11.79 1.88 5.50
C ALA A 124 11.87 0.75 4.47
N PHE A 125 12.14 1.07 3.20
CA PHE A 125 12.30 0.09 2.12
C PHE A 125 11.10 -0.88 1.98
N GLN A 126 9.87 -0.35 2.00
CA GLN A 126 8.62 -1.11 1.85
C GLN A 126 7.86 -0.70 0.57
N ASN A 127 8.54 -0.75 -0.59
CA ASN A 127 8.05 -0.22 -1.86
C ASN A 127 7.76 1.30 -1.83
N ASP A 128 7.34 1.85 -2.97
CA ASP A 128 7.00 3.26 -3.07
C ASP A 128 5.61 3.55 -2.47
N VAL A 129 5.36 4.84 -2.21
CA VAL A 129 4.15 5.31 -1.53
C VAL A 129 2.87 4.96 -2.30
N ILE A 130 2.91 4.91 -3.63
CA ILE A 130 1.74 4.66 -4.47
C ILE A 130 1.37 3.18 -4.38
N GLU A 131 2.34 2.29 -4.60
CA GLU A 131 2.15 0.85 -4.48
C GLU A 131 1.68 0.47 -3.08
N TRP A 132 2.39 0.93 -2.04
CA TRP A 132 2.02 0.64 -0.66
C TRP A 132 0.60 1.12 -0.34
N SER A 133 0.23 2.33 -0.79
CA SER A 133 -1.11 2.87 -0.52
C SER A 133 -2.22 2.18 -1.30
N ARG A 134 -1.92 1.66 -2.49
CA ARG A 134 -2.85 0.82 -3.26
C ARG A 134 -3.11 -0.46 -2.49
N ASP A 135 -2.05 -1.19 -2.16
CA ASP A 135 -2.15 -2.50 -1.52
C ASP A 135 -2.80 -2.40 -0.14
N HIS A 136 -2.45 -1.38 0.65
CA HIS A 136 -3.06 -1.15 1.96
C HIS A 136 -4.57 -0.86 1.89
N ARG A 137 -5.02 -0.14 0.85
CA ARG A 137 -6.47 0.07 0.62
C ARG A 137 -7.14 -1.21 0.13
N CYS A 138 -6.45 -2.02 -0.67
CA CYS A 138 -6.95 -3.33 -1.08
C CYS A 138 -7.15 -4.22 0.16
N HIS A 139 -6.14 -4.30 1.00
CA HIS A 139 -6.17 -5.06 2.26
C HIS A 139 -7.36 -4.68 3.13
N HIS A 140 -7.64 -3.39 3.33
CA HIS A 140 -8.80 -2.97 4.12
C HIS A 140 -10.15 -3.22 3.46
N LYS A 141 -10.24 -3.25 2.13
CA LYS A 141 -11.50 -3.41 1.41
C LYS A 141 -11.87 -4.88 1.22
N TRP A 142 -10.88 -5.73 1.04
CA TRP A 142 -11.02 -7.12 0.63
C TRP A 142 -10.34 -8.08 1.61
N THR A 143 -10.27 -7.71 2.89
CA THR A 143 -9.68 -8.52 3.97
C THR A 143 -10.21 -9.94 3.93
N ASP A 144 -9.34 -10.92 4.15
CA ASP A 144 -9.64 -12.35 4.17
C ASP A 144 -10.20 -12.91 2.84
N THR A 145 -9.86 -12.27 1.71
CA THR A 145 -10.18 -12.77 0.36
C THR A 145 -8.93 -12.89 -0.49
N ASP A 146 -9.02 -13.57 -1.64
CA ASP A 146 -7.91 -13.69 -2.61
C ASP A 146 -7.48 -12.34 -3.24
N ALA A 147 -8.23 -11.26 -2.99
CA ALA A 147 -7.89 -9.89 -3.42
C ALA A 147 -7.16 -9.09 -2.32
N ASP A 148 -6.92 -9.68 -1.15
CA ASP A 148 -6.03 -9.15 -0.11
C ASP A 148 -4.56 -9.42 -0.50
N PRO A 149 -3.72 -8.38 -0.73
CA PRO A 149 -2.35 -8.53 -1.23
C PRO A 149 -1.37 -9.30 -0.34
#